data_AF-A0A970B0S5-F1
#
_entry.id   AF-A0A970B0S5-F1
#
_cell.length_a   1.000
_cell.length_b   1.000
_cell.length_c   1.000
_cell.angle_alpha   90.00
_cell.angle_beta   90.00
_cell.angle_gamma   90.00
#
_symmetry.space_group_name_H-M   'P 1'
#
loop_
_entity.id
_entity.type
_entity.pdbx_description
1 polymer ?
#
loop_
_entity_poly.entity_id
_entity_poly.type
_entity_poly.pdbx_seq_one_letter_code
_entity_poly.pdbx_strand_id
1 'polypeptide(L)'
;MPKGITISQDLRQRVVEAYQAGQSTMQEIADRFAVKRGWVNEIVQRYKQTGSVAPSPRGGGATAKLIDEDYQVIAEIIKHQNDATLAEIAAQLAQRTGVVVSLPTICRALQKMGLSRKKNFAR
;
A
#
# COMPACT_ATOMS: atom_id res chain seq x y z
N MET A 1 18.87 -0.24 -16.25
CA MET A 1 18.42 0.71 -15.19
C MET A 1 18.74 0.08 -13.85
N PRO A 2 19.43 0.74 -12.90
CA PRO A 2 19.62 0.15 -11.59
C PRO A 2 18.29 0.13 -10.84
N LYS A 3 17.80 -1.09 -10.57
CA LYS A 3 16.66 -1.37 -9.70
C LYS A 3 17.07 -1.01 -8.26
N GLY A 4 16.29 -0.18 -7.58
CA GLY A 4 16.25 -0.18 -6.11
C GLY A 4 17.19 0.75 -5.34
N ILE A 5 17.84 1.76 -5.95
CA ILE A 5 18.52 2.79 -5.16
C ILE A 5 17.47 3.80 -4.68
N THR A 6 17.31 3.92 -3.36
CA THR A 6 16.59 5.03 -2.74
C THR A 6 17.32 6.32 -3.07
N ILE A 7 16.89 7.02 -4.12
CA ILE A 7 17.45 8.33 -4.44
C ILE A 7 17.02 9.29 -3.33
N SER A 8 18.00 9.92 -2.67
CA SER A 8 17.78 10.85 -1.56
C SER A 8 16.83 11.97 -1.97
N GLN A 9 15.91 12.34 -1.08
CA GLN A 9 14.98 13.44 -1.28
C GLN A 9 15.71 14.77 -1.53
N ASP A 10 16.86 14.96 -0.88
CA ASP A 10 17.74 16.12 -1.05
C ASP A 10 18.22 16.27 -2.51
N LEU A 11 18.61 15.18 -3.17
CA LEU A 11 19.06 15.25 -4.57
C LEU A 11 17.93 15.68 -5.52
N ARG A 12 16.71 15.20 -5.25
CA ARG A 12 15.55 15.59 -6.05
C ARG A 12 15.20 17.07 -5.85
N GLN A 13 15.28 17.53 -4.60
CA GLN A 13 15.02 18.91 -4.22
C GLN A 13 15.98 19.87 -4.93
N ARG A 14 17.30 19.57 -4.88
CA ARG A 14 18.32 20.37 -5.56
C ARG A 14 18.15 20.43 -7.08
N VAL A 15 17.68 19.36 -7.70
CA VAL A 15 17.36 19.33 -9.14
C VAL A 15 16.19 20.25 -9.46
N VAL A 16 15.16 20.28 -8.63
CA VAL A 16 14.00 21.18 -8.80
C VAL A 16 14.40 22.63 -8.56
N GLU A 17 15.23 22.91 -7.56
CA GLU A 17 15.77 24.26 -7.29
C GLU A 17 16.61 24.77 -8.47
N ALA A 18 17.48 23.93 -9.02
CA ALA A 18 18.25 24.27 -10.22
C ALA A 18 17.35 24.53 -11.43
N TYR A 19 16.24 23.79 -11.56
CA TYR A 19 15.24 24.06 -12.59
C TYR A 19 14.49 25.38 -12.37
N GLN A 20 14.10 25.69 -11.13
CA GLN A 20 13.41 26.94 -10.78
C GLN A 20 14.30 28.17 -10.96
N ALA A 21 15.61 28.03 -10.76
CA ALA A 21 16.58 29.10 -10.99
C ALA A 21 16.62 29.56 -12.46
N GLY A 22 16.07 28.78 -13.41
CA GLY A 22 15.81 29.20 -14.80
C GLY A 22 17.03 29.42 -15.69
N GLN A 23 18.25 29.26 -15.16
CA GLN A 23 19.52 29.53 -15.84
C GLN A 23 20.22 28.27 -16.39
N SER A 24 19.57 27.11 -16.35
CA SER A 24 20.18 25.86 -16.80
C SER A 24 19.19 24.99 -17.56
N THR A 25 19.65 24.41 -18.66
CA THR A 25 18.94 23.39 -19.43
C THR A 25 18.87 22.09 -18.64
N MET A 26 17.90 21.22 -18.99
CA MET A 26 17.75 19.91 -18.35
C MET A 26 18.99 19.03 -18.48
N GLN A 27 19.79 19.25 -19.53
CA GLN A 27 21.04 18.52 -19.77
C GLN A 27 22.15 19.02 -18.85
N GLU A 28 22.32 20.33 -18.71
CA GLU A 28 23.28 20.92 -17.76
C GLU A 28 22.98 20.55 -16.31
N ILE A 29 21.71 20.49 -15.93
CA ILE A 29 21.29 20.00 -14.61
C ILE A 29 21.66 18.53 -14.44
N ALA A 30 21.44 17.71 -15.48
CA ALA A 30 21.79 16.29 -15.45
C ALA A 30 23.30 16.08 -15.27
N ASP A 31 24.11 16.83 -16.01
CA ASP A 31 25.56 16.76 -15.96
C ASP A 31 26.10 17.26 -14.60
N ARG A 32 25.54 18.36 -14.08
CA ARG A 32 25.91 18.93 -12.77
C ARG A 32 25.70 17.97 -11.60
N PHE A 33 24.61 17.20 -11.64
CA PHE A 33 24.25 16.25 -10.58
C PHE A 33 24.66 14.80 -10.91
N ALA A 34 25.37 14.57 -12.02
CA ALA A 34 25.74 13.24 -12.52
C ALA A 34 24.55 12.26 -12.62
N VAL A 35 23.39 12.78 -13.02
CA VAL A 35 22.14 12.03 -13.17
C VAL A 35 21.74 11.96 -14.64
N LYS A 36 20.77 11.09 -14.95
CA LYS A 36 20.27 10.97 -16.33
C LYS A 36 19.29 12.08 -16.65
N ARG A 37 19.39 12.66 -17.86
CA ARG A 37 18.44 13.66 -18.38
C ARG A 37 16.98 13.22 -18.25
N GLY A 38 16.68 11.96 -18.56
CA GLY A 38 15.32 11.41 -18.43
C GLY A 38 14.77 11.50 -17.00
N TRP A 39 15.62 11.26 -16.01
CA TRP A 39 15.23 11.33 -14.59
C TRP A 39 14.97 12.76 -14.13
N VAL A 40 15.79 13.73 -14.60
CA VAL A 40 15.55 15.16 -14.39
C VAL A 40 14.21 15.57 -14.97
N ASN A 41 13.89 15.13 -16.20
CA ASN A 41 12.61 15.41 -16.83
C ASN A 41 11.43 14.84 -16.03
N GLU A 42 11.52 13.59 -15.57
CA GLU A 42 10.48 12.97 -14.73
C GLU A 42 10.23 13.77 -13.44
N ILE A 43 11.30 14.26 -12.78
CA ILE A 43 11.19 15.07 -11.57
C ILE A 43 10.53 16.42 -11.85
N VAL A 44 10.98 17.12 -12.89
CA VAL A 44 10.42 18.43 -13.27
C VAL A 44 8.96 18.30 -13.68
N GLN A 45 8.62 17.27 -14.44
CA GLN A 45 7.24 16.99 -14.85
C GLN A 45 6.35 16.70 -13.64
N ARG A 46 6.83 15.89 -12.68
CA ARG A 46 6.12 15.65 -11.41
C ARG A 46 5.94 16.93 -10.61
N TYR A 47 6.98 17.75 -10.50
CA TYR A 47 6.93 19.02 -9.80
C TYR A 47 5.87 19.94 -10.43
N LYS A 48 5.81 20.03 -11.76
CA LYS A 48 4.78 20.80 -12.47
C LYS A 48 3.36 20.30 -12.23
N GLN A 49 3.17 18.98 -12.12
CA GLN A 49 1.85 18.37 -11.95
C GLN A 49 1.34 18.42 -10.50
N THR A 50 2.23 18.29 -9.52
CA THR A 50 1.85 18.07 -8.11
C THR A 50 2.36 19.14 -7.14
N GLY A 51 3.27 20.01 -7.59
CA GLY A 51 3.99 20.95 -6.73
C GLY A 51 4.96 20.29 -5.73
N SER A 52 5.10 18.96 -5.77
CA SER A 52 5.88 18.20 -4.80
C SER A 52 6.99 17.39 -5.47
N VAL A 53 8.12 17.31 -4.76
CA VAL A 53 9.32 16.56 -5.14
C VAL A 53 9.36 15.17 -4.49
N ALA A 54 8.38 14.88 -3.62
CA ALA A 54 8.28 13.63 -2.91
C ALA A 54 8.06 12.45 -3.88
N PRO A 55 8.62 11.26 -3.57
CA PRO A 55 8.20 10.06 -4.27
C PRO A 55 6.70 9.87 -4.08
N SER A 56 5.99 9.42 -5.12
CA SER A 56 4.63 8.90 -4.95
C SER A 56 4.64 7.90 -3.80
N PRO A 57 3.63 7.93 -2.92
CA PRO A 57 3.49 6.88 -1.91
C PRO A 57 3.54 5.55 -2.66
N ARG A 58 4.41 4.64 -2.20
CA ARG A 58 4.40 3.26 -2.68
C ARG A 58 3.00 2.75 -2.38
N GLY A 59 2.16 2.68 -3.41
CA GLY A 59 0.74 2.40 -3.26
C GLY A 59 0.57 1.18 -2.39
N GLY A 60 -0.15 1.36 -1.27
CA GLY A 60 -0.54 0.28 -0.40
C GLY A 60 -1.22 -0.81 -1.21
N GLY A 61 -1.09 -2.06 -0.75
CA GLY A 61 -1.69 -3.20 -1.42
C GLY A 61 -3.18 -2.98 -1.73
N ALA A 62 -3.73 -3.83 -2.61
CA ALA A 62 -5.11 -3.77 -3.06
C ALA A 62 -6.09 -3.43 -1.92
N THR A 63 -7.01 -2.50 -2.19
CA THR A 63 -8.08 -2.10 -1.26
C THR A 63 -8.73 -3.35 -0.67
N ALA A 64 -8.80 -3.42 0.67
CA ALA A 64 -9.39 -4.56 1.35
C ALA A 64 -10.83 -4.76 0.85
N LYS A 65 -11.15 -5.98 0.43
CA LYS A 65 -12.51 -6.36 -0.02
C LYS A 65 -13.54 -6.32 1.12
N LEU A 66 -13.08 -6.38 2.37
CA LEU A 66 -13.91 -6.37 3.56
C LEU A 66 -14.05 -4.94 4.06
N ILE A 67 -15.30 -4.48 4.21
CA ILE A 67 -15.66 -3.21 4.86
C ILE A 67 -15.89 -3.42 6.36
N ASP A 68 -15.96 -2.34 7.14
CA ASP A 68 -16.11 -2.41 8.60
C ASP A 68 -17.36 -3.20 9.04
N GLU A 69 -18.44 -3.14 8.26
CA GLU A 69 -19.67 -3.93 8.47
C GLU A 69 -19.40 -5.44 8.39
N ASP A 70 -18.57 -5.89 7.45
CA ASP A 70 -18.22 -7.30 7.30
C ASP A 70 -17.47 -7.83 8.55
N TYR A 71 -16.62 -6.99 9.16
CA TYR A 71 -15.93 -7.36 10.39
C TYR A 71 -16.89 -7.52 11.57
N GLN A 72 -17.96 -6.72 11.64
CA GLN A 72 -19.00 -6.88 12.66
C GLN A 72 -19.75 -8.20 12.47
N VAL A 73 -20.13 -8.53 11.23
CA VAL A 73 -20.79 -9.80 10.91
C VAL A 73 -19.91 -11.00 11.25
N ILE A 74 -18.61 -10.94 10.93
CA ILE A 74 -17.63 -11.98 11.33
C ILE A 74 -17.58 -12.12 12.86
N ALA A 75 -17.58 -11.01 13.60
CA ALA A 75 -17.56 -11.04 15.07
C ALA A 75 -18.83 -11.68 15.65
N GLU A 76 -20.00 -11.41 15.08
CA GLU A 76 -21.26 -12.04 15.50
C GLU A 76 -21.26 -13.54 15.23
N ILE A 77 -20.80 -13.98 14.05
CA ILE A 77 -20.71 -15.40 13.70
C ILE A 77 -19.83 -16.14 14.72
N ILE A 78 -18.70 -15.57 15.10
CA ILE A 78 -17.78 -16.17 16.08
C ILE A 78 -18.37 -16.17 17.49
N LYS A 79 -19.08 -15.10 17.89
CA LYS A 79 -19.76 -15.05 19.19
C LYS A 79 -20.83 -16.14 19.31
N HIS A 80 -21.57 -16.40 18.24
CA HIS A 80 -22.57 -17.47 18.22
C HIS A 80 -21.95 -18.86 18.07
N GLN A 81 -20.86 -18.98 17.31
CA GLN A 81 -20.24 -20.26 16.97
C GLN A 81 -18.71 -20.14 17.02
N ASN A 82 -18.16 -20.27 18.22
CA ASN A 82 -16.73 -20.10 18.47
C ASN A 82 -15.85 -21.18 17.78
N ASP A 83 -16.42 -22.36 17.49
CA ASP A 83 -15.73 -23.46 16.81
C ASP A 83 -15.94 -23.48 15.28
N ALA A 84 -16.52 -22.41 14.71
CA ALA A 84 -16.74 -22.32 13.27
C ALA A 84 -15.40 -22.35 12.50
N THR A 85 -15.35 -23.17 11.45
CA THR A 85 -14.22 -23.24 10.53
C THR A 85 -14.16 -22.00 9.64
N LEU A 86 -12.98 -21.71 9.07
CA LEU A 86 -12.80 -20.58 8.15
C LEU A 86 -13.75 -20.66 6.93
N ALA A 87 -14.09 -21.87 6.48
CA ALA A 87 -14.99 -22.09 5.36
C ALA A 87 -16.44 -21.77 5.73
N GLU A 88 -16.87 -22.14 6.94
CA GLU A 88 -18.20 -21.81 7.44
C GLU A 88 -18.34 -20.31 7.66
N ILE A 89 -17.33 -19.64 8.21
CA ILE A 89 -17.32 -18.17 8.36
C ILE A 89 -17.42 -17.50 6.99
N ALA A 90 -16.67 -17.97 5.98
CA ALA A 90 -16.75 -17.43 4.62
C ALA A 90 -18.14 -17.62 3.99
N ALA A 91 -18.74 -18.81 4.16
CA ALA A 91 -20.07 -19.12 3.64
C ALA A 91 -21.17 -18.29 4.33
N GLN A 92 -21.12 -18.17 5.66
CA GLN A 92 -22.07 -17.37 6.43
C GLN A 92 -21.93 -15.87 6.13
N LEU A 93 -20.69 -15.38 5.96
CA LEU A 93 -20.46 -14.01 5.55
C LEU A 93 -21.08 -13.75 4.18
N ALA A 94 -20.84 -14.63 3.20
CA ALA A 94 -21.43 -14.52 1.87
C ALA A 94 -22.97 -14.58 1.91
N GLN A 95 -23.57 -15.39 2.78
CA GLN A 95 -25.03 -15.44 2.95
C GLN A 95 -25.60 -14.16 3.56
N ARG A 96 -24.90 -13.53 4.50
CA ARG A 96 -25.40 -12.33 5.21
C ARG A 96 -25.13 -11.02 4.47
N THR A 97 -23.97 -10.91 3.82
CA THR A 97 -23.49 -9.66 3.21
C THR A 97 -23.42 -9.72 1.67
N GLY A 98 -23.53 -10.92 1.09
CA GLY A 98 -23.28 -11.13 -0.34
C GLY A 98 -21.80 -11.12 -0.74
N VAL A 99 -20.89 -10.84 0.20
CA VAL A 99 -19.45 -10.70 -0.10
C VAL A 99 -18.77 -12.07 -0.09
N VAL A 100 -18.35 -12.53 -1.27
CA VAL A 100 -17.58 -13.77 -1.42
C VAL A 100 -16.09 -13.48 -1.25
N VAL A 101 -15.51 -14.01 -0.17
CA VAL A 101 -14.08 -13.89 0.14
C VAL A 101 -13.41 -15.24 0.24
N SER A 102 -12.11 -15.27 -0.06
CA SER A 102 -11.29 -16.48 0.05
C SER A 102 -10.93 -16.78 1.52
N LEU A 103 -10.66 -18.05 1.84
CA LEU A 103 -10.23 -18.48 3.18
C LEU A 103 -9.02 -17.68 3.73
N PRO A 104 -7.98 -17.36 2.94
CA PRO A 104 -6.89 -16.52 3.41
C PRO A 104 -7.32 -15.11 3.79
N THR A 105 -8.39 -14.59 3.18
CA THR A 105 -8.94 -13.27 3.49
C THR A 105 -9.66 -13.28 4.82
N ILE A 106 -10.45 -14.32 5.12
CA ILE A 106 -11.03 -14.54 6.45
C ILE A 106 -9.93 -14.71 7.50
N CYS A 107 -8.91 -15.53 7.22
CA CYS A 107 -7.79 -15.72 8.15
C CYS A 107 -7.10 -14.39 8.51
N ARG A 108 -6.79 -13.55 7.51
CA ARG A 108 -6.24 -12.21 7.73
C ARG A 108 -7.21 -11.30 8.50
N ALA A 109 -8.50 -11.38 8.22
CA ALA A 109 -9.52 -10.61 8.94
C ALA A 109 -9.56 -10.98 10.43
N LEU A 110 -9.56 -12.28 10.76
CA LEU A 110 -9.51 -12.77 12.13
C LEU A 110 -8.23 -12.35 12.86
N GLN A 111 -7.07 -12.42 12.19
CA GLN A 111 -5.80 -11.93 12.72
C GLN A 111 -5.84 -10.43 13.02
N LYS A 112 -6.43 -9.63 12.12
CA LYS A 112 -6.61 -8.19 12.31
C LYS A 112 -7.52 -7.87 13.51
N MET A 113 -8.52 -8.72 13.76
CA MET A 113 -9.42 -8.63 14.91
C MET A 113 -8.79 -9.15 16.23
N GLY A 114 -7.56 -9.68 16.19
CA GLY A 114 -6.90 -10.28 17.35
C GLY A 114 -7.48 -11.64 17.78
N LEU A 115 -8.38 -12.22 16.97
CA LEU A 115 -9.04 -13.49 17.24
C LEU A 115 -8.15 -14.61 16.70
N SER A 116 -7.19 -15.04 17.52
CA SER A 116 -6.39 -16.23 17.24
C SER A 116 -7.02 -17.47 17.86
N ARG A 117 -7.04 -18.59 17.12
CA ARG A 117 -7.45 -19.88 17.69
C ARG A 117 -6.53 -20.21 18.86
N LYS A 118 -7.08 -20.30 20.07
CA LYS A 118 -6.34 -20.77 21.24
C LYS A 118 -5.84 -22.18 20.96
N LYS A 119 -4.52 -22.35 20.83
CA LYS A 119 -3.90 -23.67 20.74
C LYS A 119 -3.89 -24.28 22.14
N ASN A 120 -4.87 -25.13 22.44
CA ASN A 120 -4.73 -26.05 23.56
C ASN A 120 -3.69 -27.10 23.14
N PHE A 121 -2.48 -27.01 23.68
CA PHE A 121 -1.55 -28.13 23.67
C PHE A 121 -2.16 -29.21 24.56
N ALA A 122 -3.00 -30.07 23.98
CA ALA A 122 -3.27 -31.36 24.58
C ALA A 122 -1.99 -32.18 24.42
N ARG A 123 -1.32 -32.46 25.54
CA ARG A 123 -0.20 -33.38 25.64
C ARG A 123 -0.51 -34.38 26.73
#